data_AF-A0A7C0WDP2-F1
#
_entry.id   AF-A0A7C0WDP2-F1
#
_cell.length_a   1.000
_cell.length_b   1.000
_cell.length_c   1.000
_cell.angle_alpha   90.00
_cell.angle_beta   90.00
_cell.angle_gamma   90.00
#
_symmetry.space_group_name_H-M   'P 1'
#
loop_
_entity.id
_entity.type
_entity.pdbx_description
1 polymer ?
#
loop_
_entity_poly.entity_id
_entity_poly.type
_entity_poly.pdbx_seq_one_letter_code
_entity_poly.pdbx_strand_id
1 'polypeptide(L)' 'LKFIILSNGVCKDIKIVQSSGFNILDKEAISTIERAQPFPPIPPELKASSLPMEVSIVFTLQY' A
#
# COMPACT_ATOMS: atom_id res chain seq x y z
N LEU A 1 6.49 -3.01 0.35
CA LEU A 1 5.08 -3.32 0.00
C LEU A 1 4.85 -2.98 -1.45
N LYS A 2 4.02 -3.77 -2.14
CA LYS A 2 3.57 -3.48 -3.51
C LYS A 2 2.06 -3.64 -3.58
N PHE A 3 1.40 -2.72 -4.27
CA PHE A 3 -0.05 -2.72 -4.47
C PHE A 3 -0.39 -1.87 -5.70
N ILE A 4 -1.65 -1.90 -6.13
CA ILE A 4 -2.14 -1.12 -7.28
C ILE A 4 -3.29 -0.25 -6.81
N ILE A 5 -3.18 1.05 -7.02
CA ILE A 5 -4.28 2.02 -6.83
C ILE A 5 -5.13 2.04 -8.11
N LEU A 6 -6.44 1.89 -7.98
CA LEU A 6 -7.41 1.99 -9.07
C LEU A 6 -7.90 3.44 -9.24
N SER A 7 -8.56 3.73 -10.36
CA SER A 7 -9.11 5.06 -10.65
C SER A 7 -10.10 5.60 -9.61
N ASN A 8 -10.74 4.73 -8.83
CA ASN A 8 -11.64 5.09 -7.72
C ASN A 8 -10.92 5.23 -6.36
N GLY A 9 -9.60 5.14 -6.32
CA GLY A 9 -8.78 5.22 -5.10
C GLY A 9 -8.68 3.92 -4.30
N VAL A 10 -9.38 2.84 -4.70
CA VAL A 10 -9.31 1.53 -4.04
C VAL A 10 -8.01 0.83 -4.42
N CYS A 11 -7.42 0.08 -3.49
CA CYS A 11 -6.25 -0.73 -3.72
C CYS A 11 -6.61 -2.17 -4.06
N LYS A 12 -5.77 -2.81 -4.89
CA LYS A 12 -5.77 -4.25 -5.12
C LYS A 12 -4.35 -4.81 -5.06
N ASP A 13 -4.24 -6.13 -5.00
CA ASP A 13 -2.98 -6.88 -5.08
C ASP A 13 -1.93 -6.43 -4.03
N ILE A 14 -2.38 -6.10 -2.81
CA ILE A 14 -1.52 -5.69 -1.71
C ILE A 14 -0.65 -6.88 -1.28
N LYS A 15 0.68 -6.72 -1.37
CA LYS A 15 1.64 -7.78 -1.04
C LYS A 15 2.91 -7.28 -0.37
N ILE A 16 3.39 -8.07 0.58
CA ILE A 16 4.72 -7.93 1.17
C ILE A 16 5.74 -8.39 0.12
N VAL A 17 6.61 -7.47 -0.31
CA VAL A 17 7.72 -7.77 -1.24
C VAL A 17 8.94 -8.25 -0.46
N GLN A 18 9.15 -7.66 0.72
CA GLN A 18 10.20 -8.03 1.66
C GLN A 18 9.59 -8.01 3.06
N SER A 19 9.67 -9.13 3.76
CA SER A 19 9.20 -9.26 5.14
C SER A 19 10.10 -8.47 6.09
N SER A 20 9.51 -7.90 7.13
CA SER A 20 10.24 -7.31 8.26
C SER A 20 10.93 -8.35 9.15
N GLY A 21 10.61 -9.65 8.99
CA GLY A 21 10.98 -10.71 9.92
C GLY A 21 10.00 -10.85 11.09
N PHE A 22 9.02 -9.96 11.24
CA PHE A 22 8.00 -10.00 12.29
C PHE A 22 6.59 -9.99 11.68
N ASN A 23 5.87 -11.10 11.85
CA ASN A 23 4.52 -11.26 11.28
C ASN A 23 3.54 -10.15 11.72
N ILE A 24 3.67 -9.65 12.95
CA ILE A 24 2.82 -8.55 13.44
C ILE A 24 3.04 -7.25 12.66
N LEU A 25 4.30 -6.92 12.32
CA LEU A 25 4.64 -5.73 11.56
C LEU A 25 4.23 -5.86 10.10
N ASP A 26 4.40 -7.05 9.52
CA ASP A 26 3.95 -7.33 8.14
C ASP A 26 2.43 -7.18 8.01
N LYS A 27 1.67 -7.69 8.99
CA LYS A 27 0.21 -7.50 9.04
C LYS A 27 -0.18 -6.05 9.19
N GLU A 28 0.44 -5.30 10.10
CA GLU A 28 0.15 -3.87 10.25
C GLU A 28 0.49 -3.06 9.01
N ALA A 29 1.50 -3.47 8.25
CA ALA A 29 1.84 -2.83 6.99
C ALA A 29 0.75 -3.02 5.93
N ILE A 30 0.15 -4.21 5.85
CA ILE A 30 -1.01 -4.47 4.99
C ILE A 30 -2.23 -3.66 5.48
N SER A 31 -2.57 -3.77 6.77
CA SER A 31 -3.71 -3.06 7.38
C SER A 31 -3.60 -1.53 7.20
N THR A 32 -2.39 -0.98 7.20
CA THR A 32 -2.16 0.45 6.97
C THR A 32 -2.56 0.87 5.56
N ILE A 33 -2.27 0.07 4.54
CA ILE A 33 -2.69 0.35 3.17
C ILE A 33 -4.21 0.22 3.04
N GLU A 34 -4.81 -0.82 3.65
CA GLU A 34 -6.26 -1.02 3.64
C GLU A 34 -7.00 0.17 4.30
N ARG A 35 -6.52 0.65 5.45
CA ARG A 35 -7.08 1.82 6.15
C ARG A 35 -6.90 3.14 5.41
N ALA A 36 -5.86 3.26 4.58
CA ALA A 36 -5.59 4.46 3.80
C ALA A 36 -6.54 4.61 2.60
N GLN A 37 -7.32 3.58 2.27
CA GLN A 37 -8.28 3.66 1.18
C GLN A 37 -9.50 4.53 1.54
N PRO A 38 -10.04 5.30 0.58
CA PRO A 38 -9.55 5.48 -0.78
C PRO A 38 -8.36 6.46 -0.86
N PHE A 39 -7.41 6.17 -1.75
CA PHE A 39 -6.34 7.09 -2.10
C PHE A 39 -6.87 8.24 -2.97
N PRO A 40 -6.16 9.40 -2.99
CA PRO A 40 -6.47 10.48 -3.92
C PRO A 40 -6.54 9.99 -5.37
N PRO A 41 -7.38 10.63 -6.20
CA PRO A 41 -7.51 10.26 -7.61
C PRO A 41 -6.17 10.39 -8.33
N ILE A 42 -5.94 9.51 -9.31
CA ILE A 42 -4.76 9.55 -10.17
C ILE A 42 -4.79 10.88 -10.94
N PRO A 43 -3.71 11.69 -10.90
CA PRO A 43 -3.63 12.94 -11.65
C PRO A 43 -4.00 12.73 -13.13
N PRO A 44 -4.92 13.55 -13.70
CA PRO A 44 -5.41 13.36 -15.07
C PRO A 44 -4.31 13.36 -16.13
N GLU A 45 -3.20 14.06 -15.87
CA GLU A 45 -2.06 14.19 -16.77
C GLU A 45 -1.38 12.84 -17.05
N LEU A 46 -1.49 11.89 -16.11
CA LEU A 46 -0.91 10.55 -16.24
C LEU A 46 -1.70 9.64 -17.20
N LYS A 47 -2.95 9.99 -17.55
CA LYS A 47 -3.84 9.21 -18.43
C LYS A 47 -3.87 7.71 -18.10
N ALA A 48 -3.77 7.37 -16.82
CA ALA A 48 -3.70 6.01 -16.34
C ALA A 48 -4.98 5.61 -15.59
N SER A 49 -5.46 4.39 -15.82
CA SER A 49 -6.62 3.82 -15.11
C SER A 49 -6.23 3.13 -13.79
N SER A 50 -4.93 2.91 -13.58
CA SER A 50 -4.38 2.36 -12.34
C SER A 50 -2.92 2.80 -12.16
N LEU A 51 -2.46 2.84 -10.92
CA LEU A 51 -1.12 3.25 -10.55
C LEU A 51 -0.47 2.16 -9.68
N PRO A 52 0.56 1.44 -10.19
CA PRO A 52 1.33 0.51 -9.36
C PRO A 52 2.21 1.29 -8.39
N MET A 53 2.13 0.92 -7.12
CA MET A 53 2.90 1.53 -6.04
C MET A 53 3.86 0.50 -5.44
N GLU A 54 5.08 0.94 -5.17
CA GLU A 54 6.06 0.17 -4.40
C GLU A 54 6.63 1.09 -3.33
N VAL A 55 6.32 0.80 -2.07
CA VAL A 55 6.62 1.67 -0.93
C VAL A 55 7.29 0.89 0.20
N SER A 56 8.17 1.55 0.92
CA SER A 56 8.80 1.04 2.15
C SER A 56 8.10 1.64 3.36
N ILE A 57 7.56 0.80 4.23
CA ILE A 57 6.96 1.21 5.49
C ILE A 57 7.88 0.73 6.62
N VAL A 58 8.30 1.65 7.48
CA VAL A 58 9.18 1.35 8.62
C VAL A 58 8.36 1.44 9.90
N PHE A 59 8.22 0.32 10.60
CA PHE A 59 7.63 0.25 11.93
C PHE A 59 8.67 -0.17 12.96
N THR A 60 8.40 0.15 14.22
CA THR A 60 9.23 -0.27 15.35
C THR A 60 8.33 -0.78 16.46
N LEU A 61 8.69 -1.91 17.04
CA LEU A 61 8.03 -2.39 18.26
C LEU A 61 8.55 -1.57 19.43
N GLN A 62 7.63 -0.97 20.18
CA GLN A 62 7.94 -0.33 21.46
C GLN A 62 7.49 -1.28 22.57
N TYR A 63 8.38 -1.51 23.53
CA TYR A 63 8.16 -2.33 24.71
C TYR A 63 8.09 -1.44 25.96
#